data_AF-A0A918UJ09-F1
#
_entry.id   AF-A0A918UJ09-F1
#
_cell.length_a   1.000
_cell.length_b   1.000
_cell.length_c   1.000
_cell.angle_alpha   90.00
_cell.angle_beta   90.00
_cell.angle_gamma   90.00
#
_symmetry.space_group_name_H-M   'P 1'
#
loop_
_entity.id
_entity.type
_entity.pdbx_description
1 polymer ?
#
loop_
_entity_poly.entity_id
_entity_poly.type
_entity_poly.pdbx_seq_one_letter_code
_entity_poly.pdbx_strand_id
1 'polypeptide(L)'
;MKMNQSLRRGLTGLCFLLVVLFLSNCSNKDEETLDPYQFQEEEFEAVPDLPDVEDPDPVIIEPELGEVVTSPSTTSVLDDLINAGSEGDINAGTKGSLDDILDYSNGFSAEIRESAKTLDEATIDAILDPSKPLTGIYKELQDHLASAPGSIIALLPKVNYSEDYSFLDKDIQLPSAELNKEFPSESTVKRDYAAEFGPCQGAAIKAYDKKVENLMKQRDEAVAKAQKNYERRVEDAEDRYDSRMAKLDKERKERIATLKITVLALNGVADQIGKFSPELGAVLKYFTIIYAVYGRQQIDLWYERSEAMLKVALLQEKLDAIEARDECIYEIQMEFEKCVFAADKVLKKALAACHNQGSGS
;
A
#
# COMPACT_ATOMS: atom_id res chain seq x y z
N MET A 1 6.06 52.08 -106.75
CA MET A 1 5.11 51.03 -106.31
C MET A 1 4.46 51.49 -105.00
N LYS A 2 3.21 51.96 -105.04
CA LYS A 2 2.48 52.43 -103.84
C LYS A 2 1.83 51.22 -103.18
N MET A 3 2.37 50.77 -102.06
CA MET A 3 1.82 49.65 -101.29
C MET A 3 0.52 50.11 -100.62
N ASN A 4 -0.59 49.43 -100.92
CA ASN A 4 -1.93 49.77 -100.46
C ASN A 4 -1.99 49.85 -98.92
N GLN A 5 -2.61 50.90 -98.38
CA GLN A 5 -2.77 51.12 -96.94
C GLN A 5 -3.53 49.97 -96.23
N SER A 6 -4.33 49.18 -96.95
CA SER A 6 -4.96 47.96 -96.43
C SER A 6 -3.96 46.86 -96.09
N LEU A 7 -2.83 46.77 -96.82
CA LEU A 7 -1.77 45.79 -96.55
C LEU A 7 -0.99 46.11 -95.27
N ARG A 8 -0.80 47.41 -94.97
CA ARG A 8 -0.10 47.85 -93.75
C ARG A 8 -0.90 47.55 -92.47
N ARG A 9 -2.23 47.65 -92.53
CA ARG A 9 -3.10 47.32 -91.38
C ARG A 9 -3.23 45.81 -91.15
N GLY A 10 -3.18 45.01 -92.22
CA GLY A 10 -3.15 43.54 -92.11
C GLY A 10 -1.86 43.02 -91.47
N LEU A 11 -0.71 43.61 -91.82
CA LEU A 11 0.59 43.15 -91.29
C LEU A 11 0.76 43.48 -89.79
N THR A 12 0.31 44.66 -89.33
CA THR A 12 0.36 45.00 -87.90
C THR A 12 -0.62 44.17 -87.07
N GLY A 13 -1.80 43.84 -87.61
CA GLY A 13 -2.74 42.92 -86.95
C GLY A 13 -2.19 41.50 -86.82
N LEU A 14 -1.50 41.00 -87.85
CA LEU A 14 -0.89 39.67 -87.84
C LEU A 14 0.29 39.59 -86.85
N CYS A 15 1.13 40.63 -86.76
CA CYS A 15 2.21 40.68 -85.77
C CYS A 15 1.69 40.75 -84.33
N PHE A 16 0.59 41.47 -84.07
CA PHE A 16 -0.01 41.51 -82.73
C PHE A 16 -0.62 40.15 -82.34
N LEU A 17 -1.25 39.46 -83.28
CA LEU A 17 -1.83 38.12 -83.05
C LEU A 17 -0.74 37.06 -82.83
N LEU A 18 0.40 37.17 -83.51
CA LEU A 18 1.57 36.31 -83.29
C LEU A 18 2.21 36.55 -81.91
N VAL A 19 2.33 37.80 -81.45
CA VAL A 19 2.86 38.09 -80.09
C VAL A 19 1.94 37.57 -78.99
N VAL A 20 0.61 37.65 -79.17
CA VAL A 20 -0.35 37.07 -78.22
C VAL A 20 -0.30 35.53 -78.20
N LEU A 21 -0.04 34.89 -79.36
CA LEU A 21 0.15 33.44 -79.44
C LEU A 21 1.49 32.96 -78.83
N PHE A 22 2.54 33.79 -78.84
CA PHE A 22 3.80 33.48 -78.15
C PHE A 22 3.74 33.71 -76.63
N LEU A 23 2.86 34.61 -76.15
CA LEU A 23 2.68 34.85 -74.70
C LEU A 23 1.70 33.88 -74.02
N SER A 24 0.83 33.21 -74.79
CA SER A 24 -0.13 32.22 -74.26
C SER A 24 0.40 30.79 -74.19
N ASN A 25 1.63 30.55 -74.70
CA ASN A 25 2.29 29.24 -74.66
C ASN A 25 3.50 29.19 -73.72
N CYS A 26 3.68 30.19 -72.87
CA CYS A 26 4.31 30.02 -71.55
C CYS A 26 3.24 29.57 -70.56
N SER A 27 2.50 28.50 -70.89
CA SER A 27 2.06 27.58 -69.85
C SER A 27 3.33 27.18 -69.14
N ASN A 28 3.41 27.40 -67.82
CA ASN A 28 4.40 26.73 -67.00
C ASN A 28 4.42 25.28 -67.50
N LYS A 29 5.52 24.87 -68.13
CA LYS A 29 5.81 23.45 -68.24
C LYS A 29 5.61 22.94 -66.84
N ASP A 30 4.88 21.84 -66.72
CA ASP A 30 4.80 21.04 -65.52
C ASP A 30 6.20 21.04 -64.89
N GLU A 31 6.43 21.92 -63.92
CA GLU A 31 7.20 21.49 -62.77
C GLU A 31 6.37 20.29 -62.36
N GLU A 32 6.94 19.10 -62.59
CA GLU A 32 6.61 17.99 -61.73
C GLU A 32 6.58 18.62 -60.33
N THR A 33 5.37 18.87 -59.82
CA THR A 33 5.14 18.99 -58.40
C THR A 33 5.63 17.66 -57.89
N LEU A 34 6.94 17.55 -57.69
CA LEU A 34 7.56 16.68 -56.72
C LEU A 34 6.70 16.93 -55.51
N ASP A 35 5.79 16.00 -55.23
CA ASP A 35 4.79 16.13 -54.19
C ASP A 35 5.60 16.45 -52.92
N PRO A 36 5.71 17.72 -52.47
CA PRO A 36 6.95 18.15 -51.80
C PRO A 36 7.08 17.57 -50.39
N TYR A 37 6.09 16.76 -49.97
CA TYR A 37 5.87 16.45 -48.57
C TYR A 37 5.47 15.02 -48.22
N GLN A 38 5.02 14.19 -49.18
CA GLN A 38 4.61 12.81 -48.85
C GLN A 38 5.77 11.97 -48.28
N PHE A 39 7.01 12.20 -48.74
CA PHE A 39 8.19 11.49 -48.23
C PHE A 39 8.58 11.84 -46.79
N GLN A 40 8.11 12.96 -46.22
CA GLN A 40 8.53 13.40 -44.88
C GLN A 40 7.52 13.04 -43.78
N GLU A 41 6.23 12.87 -44.09
CA GLU A 41 5.27 12.33 -43.10
C GLU A 41 5.64 10.89 -42.69
N GLU A 42 6.11 10.07 -43.64
CA GLU A 42 6.61 8.70 -43.38
C GLU A 42 7.82 8.67 -42.42
N GLU A 43 8.68 9.70 -42.44
CA GLU A 43 9.83 9.78 -41.52
C GLU A 43 9.39 9.97 -40.05
N PHE A 44 8.24 10.62 -39.81
CA PHE A 44 7.67 10.75 -38.47
C PHE A 44 6.93 9.48 -38.03
N GLU A 45 6.46 8.63 -38.95
CA GLU A 45 5.94 7.30 -38.63
C GLU A 45 7.04 6.38 -38.09
N ALA A 46 8.29 6.60 -38.48
CA ALA A 46 9.44 5.85 -37.95
C ALA A 46 9.85 6.26 -36.52
N VAL A 47 9.31 7.36 -35.98
CA VAL A 47 9.50 7.71 -34.56
C VAL A 47 8.73 6.69 -33.73
N PRO A 48 9.38 5.95 -32.81
CA PRO A 48 8.70 4.95 -32.01
C PRO A 48 7.55 5.58 -31.20
N ASP A 49 6.47 4.83 -31.05
CA ASP A 49 5.44 5.16 -30.06
C ASP A 49 6.00 4.98 -28.64
N LEU A 50 5.28 5.50 -27.66
CA LEU A 50 5.64 5.33 -26.27
C LEU A 50 5.60 3.83 -25.91
N PRO A 51 6.69 3.24 -25.39
CA PRO A 51 6.67 1.85 -24.95
C PRO A 51 5.75 1.68 -23.73
N ASP A 52 5.18 0.49 -23.58
CA ASP A 52 4.47 0.12 -22.36
C ASP A 52 5.45 0.04 -21.19
N VAL A 53 5.17 0.79 -20.13
CA VAL A 53 5.92 0.73 -18.86
C VAL A 53 5.29 -0.33 -17.96
N GLU A 54 6.12 -1.20 -17.38
CA GLU A 54 5.67 -2.21 -16.43
C GLU A 54 5.22 -1.54 -15.12
N ASP A 55 4.14 -2.04 -14.55
CA ASP A 55 3.59 -1.56 -13.28
C ASP A 55 3.22 -2.77 -12.40
N PRO A 56 4.21 -3.50 -11.90
CA PRO A 56 3.98 -4.72 -11.12
C PRO A 56 3.36 -4.38 -9.76
N ASP A 57 2.54 -5.30 -9.24
CA ASP A 57 2.00 -5.14 -7.89
C ASP A 57 3.09 -5.33 -6.82
N PRO A 58 3.12 -4.49 -5.77
CA PRO A 58 4.00 -4.69 -4.63
C PRO A 58 3.79 -6.06 -3.96
N VAL A 59 4.88 -6.61 -3.41
CA VAL A 59 4.82 -7.88 -2.68
C VAL A 59 4.19 -7.64 -1.31
N ILE A 60 3.06 -8.31 -1.05
CA ILE A 60 2.38 -8.24 0.24
C ILE A 60 3.02 -9.23 1.22
N ILE A 61 3.41 -8.74 2.40
CA ILE A 61 3.96 -9.53 3.50
C ILE A 61 2.94 -9.55 4.63
N GLU A 62 2.48 -10.73 5.03
CA GLU A 62 1.54 -10.88 6.15
C GLU A 62 2.28 -10.74 7.49
N PRO A 63 1.80 -9.88 8.41
CA PRO A 63 2.45 -9.71 9.71
C PRO A 63 2.15 -10.89 10.66
N GLU A 64 3.14 -11.31 11.43
CA GLU A 64 2.99 -12.38 12.42
C GLU A 64 2.47 -11.84 13.76
N LEU A 65 1.19 -12.03 14.09
CA LEU A 65 0.54 -11.40 15.27
C LEU A 65 0.95 -11.97 16.64
N GLY A 66 1.79 -13.01 16.71
CA GLY A 66 2.13 -13.68 17.97
C GLY A 66 0.95 -14.39 18.62
N GLU A 67 1.12 -14.84 19.87
CA GLU A 67 0.09 -15.60 20.57
C GLU A 67 0.11 -15.46 22.09
N VAL A 68 -1.04 -15.66 22.73
CA VAL A 68 -1.15 -15.83 24.18
C VAL A 68 -1.06 -17.31 24.51
N VAL A 69 -0.05 -17.70 25.30
CA VAL A 69 0.19 -19.09 25.70
C VAL A 69 -0.05 -19.30 27.18
N THR A 70 -0.64 -20.44 27.53
CA THR A 70 -0.71 -20.95 28.89
C THR A 70 0.70 -21.22 29.42
N SER A 71 0.97 -20.89 30.68
CA SER A 71 2.25 -21.28 31.27
C SER A 71 2.34 -22.80 31.47
N PRO A 72 3.48 -23.44 31.11
CA PRO A 72 3.73 -24.83 31.44
C PRO A 72 3.59 -25.13 32.94
N SER A 73 3.92 -24.16 33.81
CA SER A 73 3.77 -24.31 35.26
C SER A 73 2.30 -24.41 35.67
N THR A 74 1.40 -23.65 35.05
CA THR A 74 -0.05 -23.78 35.28
C THR A 74 -0.52 -25.17 34.90
N THR A 75 -0.12 -25.67 33.73
CA THR A 75 -0.51 -27.00 33.25
C THR A 75 -0.03 -28.08 34.20
N SER A 76 1.23 -28.01 34.65
CA SER A 76 1.77 -28.96 35.62
C SER A 76 1.03 -28.92 36.96
N VAL A 77 0.64 -27.74 37.46
CA VAL A 77 -0.15 -27.59 38.68
C VAL A 77 -1.54 -28.20 38.51
N LEU A 78 -2.21 -27.95 37.38
CA LEU A 78 -3.52 -28.53 37.08
C LEU A 78 -3.47 -30.05 36.99
N ASP A 79 -2.50 -30.60 36.24
CA ASP A 79 -2.35 -32.05 36.05
C ASP A 79 -2.10 -32.78 37.38
N ASP A 80 -1.30 -32.18 38.26
CA ASP A 80 -1.04 -32.72 39.59
C ASP A 80 -2.30 -32.72 40.47
N LEU A 81 -3.02 -31.60 40.50
CA LEU A 81 -4.17 -31.42 41.39
C LEU A 81 -5.43 -32.17 40.94
N ILE A 82 -5.65 -32.34 39.63
CA ILE A 82 -6.80 -33.10 39.10
C ILE A 82 -6.77 -34.55 39.60
N ASN A 83 -5.56 -35.12 39.76
CA ASN A 83 -5.36 -36.50 40.17
C ASN A 83 -5.23 -36.67 41.70
N ALA A 84 -5.19 -35.58 42.47
CA ALA A 84 -5.02 -35.64 43.92
C ALA A 84 -6.32 -36.06 44.62
N GLY A 85 -6.26 -37.15 45.40
CA GLY A 85 -7.33 -37.60 46.28
C GLY A 85 -7.17 -37.14 47.73
N SER A 86 -5.97 -36.68 48.09
CA SER A 86 -5.58 -36.19 49.40
C SER A 86 -4.41 -35.20 49.28
N GLU A 87 -4.11 -34.46 50.35
CA GLU A 87 -2.94 -33.56 50.37
C GLU A 87 -1.60 -34.31 50.24
N GLY A 88 -1.56 -35.59 50.61
CA GLY A 88 -0.37 -36.43 50.47
C GLY A 88 0.00 -36.73 49.03
N ASP A 89 -0.97 -36.64 48.11
CA ASP A 89 -0.81 -36.95 46.69
C ASP A 89 -0.27 -35.76 45.89
N ILE A 90 -0.30 -34.54 46.45
CA ILE A 90 0.12 -33.31 45.79
C ILE A 90 1.65 -33.21 45.80
N ASN A 91 2.24 -33.03 44.62
CA ASN A 91 3.68 -32.92 44.45
C ASN A 91 4.26 -31.68 45.15
N ALA A 92 5.51 -31.78 45.62
CA ALA A 92 6.18 -30.72 46.35
C ALA A 92 6.33 -29.41 45.55
N GLY A 93 6.54 -29.50 44.23
CA GLY A 93 6.61 -28.32 43.36
C GLY A 93 5.27 -27.58 43.26
N THR A 94 4.16 -28.31 43.17
CA THR A 94 2.81 -27.76 43.22
C THR A 94 2.55 -27.10 44.57
N LYS A 95 2.92 -27.75 45.68
CA LYS A 95 2.79 -27.15 47.02
C LYS A 95 3.55 -25.84 47.13
N GLY A 96 4.81 -25.79 46.68
CA GLY A 96 5.59 -24.55 46.66
C GLY A 96 4.92 -23.45 45.82
N SER A 97 4.33 -23.80 44.67
CA SER A 97 3.58 -22.84 43.86
C SER A 97 2.33 -22.31 44.57
N LEU A 98 1.62 -23.17 45.31
CA LEU A 98 0.45 -22.79 46.11
C LEU A 98 0.83 -21.94 47.33
N ASP A 99 1.97 -22.22 47.97
CA ASP A 99 2.52 -21.40 49.05
C ASP A 99 2.86 -20.00 48.53
N ASP A 100 3.52 -19.90 47.36
CA ASP A 100 3.81 -18.61 46.71
C ASP A 100 2.50 -17.84 46.43
N ILE A 101 1.46 -18.52 45.94
CA ILE A 101 0.14 -17.91 45.71
C ILE A 101 -0.48 -17.43 47.02
N LEU A 102 -0.44 -18.23 48.08
CA LEU A 102 -0.98 -17.86 49.37
C LEU A 102 -0.26 -16.61 49.91
N ASP A 103 1.07 -16.62 49.92
CA ASP A 103 1.90 -15.51 50.38
C ASP A 103 1.61 -14.23 49.58
N TYR A 104 1.50 -14.34 48.26
CA TYR A 104 1.14 -13.21 47.41
C TYR A 104 -0.29 -12.70 47.70
N SER A 105 -1.25 -13.62 47.86
CA SER A 105 -2.66 -13.30 48.12
C SER A 105 -2.91 -12.68 49.50
N ASN A 106 -1.99 -12.85 50.46
CA ASN A 106 -2.07 -12.19 51.77
C ASN A 106 -2.00 -10.67 51.67
N GLY A 107 -1.39 -10.15 50.60
CA GLY A 107 -1.34 -8.72 50.27
C GLY A 107 -2.63 -8.16 49.67
N PHE A 108 -3.61 -8.99 49.34
CA PHE A 108 -4.88 -8.53 48.75
C PHE A 108 -5.81 -7.90 49.79
N SER A 109 -6.67 -7.00 49.33
CA SER A 109 -7.79 -6.47 50.12
C SER A 109 -8.77 -7.57 50.55
N ALA A 110 -9.56 -7.29 51.59
CA ALA A 110 -10.54 -8.24 52.08
C ALA A 110 -11.61 -8.55 51.01
N GLU A 111 -11.96 -7.55 50.22
CA GLU A 111 -12.93 -7.60 49.15
C GLU A 111 -12.47 -8.53 48.01
N ILE A 112 -11.21 -8.45 47.57
CA ILE A 112 -10.64 -9.38 46.58
C ILE A 112 -10.65 -10.81 47.13
N ARG A 113 -10.22 -11.01 48.39
CA ARG A 113 -10.19 -12.35 48.98
C ARG A 113 -11.59 -12.95 49.13
N GLU A 114 -12.58 -12.15 49.48
CA GLU A 114 -13.97 -12.62 49.59
C GLU A 114 -14.58 -12.93 48.21
N SER A 115 -14.30 -12.09 47.21
CA SER A 115 -14.72 -12.34 45.83
C SER A 115 -14.11 -13.62 45.26
N ALA A 116 -12.86 -13.94 45.60
CA ALA A 116 -12.24 -15.18 45.17
C ALA A 116 -12.97 -16.40 45.74
N LYS A 117 -13.31 -16.38 47.04
CA LYS A 117 -14.01 -17.50 47.70
C LYS A 117 -15.40 -17.76 47.13
N THR A 118 -16.06 -16.70 46.68
CA THR A 118 -17.41 -16.74 46.11
C THR A 118 -17.42 -16.82 44.58
N LEU A 119 -16.26 -17.08 43.96
CA LEU A 119 -16.09 -17.13 42.51
C LEU A 119 -16.92 -18.24 41.87
N ASP A 120 -17.92 -17.83 41.10
CA ASP A 120 -18.78 -18.70 40.30
C ASP A 120 -18.60 -18.46 38.79
N GLU A 121 -19.29 -19.26 37.97
CA GLU A 121 -19.20 -19.14 36.52
C GLU A 121 -19.69 -17.79 36.00
N ALA A 122 -20.74 -17.22 36.59
CA ALA A 122 -21.27 -15.91 36.18
C ALA A 122 -20.26 -14.78 36.43
N THR A 123 -19.54 -14.86 37.54
CA THR A 123 -18.47 -13.92 37.88
C THR A 123 -17.26 -14.09 36.96
N ILE A 124 -16.88 -15.34 36.65
CA ILE A 124 -15.83 -15.63 35.66
C ILE A 124 -16.21 -15.05 34.30
N ASP A 125 -17.45 -15.21 33.85
CA ASP A 125 -17.94 -14.62 32.60
C ASP A 125 -17.89 -13.09 32.61
N ALA A 126 -18.21 -12.47 33.74
CA ALA A 126 -18.12 -11.02 33.89
C ALA A 126 -16.66 -10.52 33.84
N ILE A 127 -15.71 -11.26 34.42
CA ILE A 127 -14.27 -10.93 34.36
C ILE A 127 -13.74 -11.07 32.93
N LEU A 128 -14.20 -12.09 32.20
CA LEU A 128 -13.66 -12.44 30.89
C LEU A 128 -14.37 -11.73 29.71
N ASP A 129 -15.46 -10.99 29.95
CA ASP A 129 -16.23 -10.28 28.93
C ASP A 129 -15.40 -9.19 28.20
N PRO A 130 -15.12 -9.32 26.90
CA PRO A 130 -14.33 -8.35 26.17
C PRO A 130 -14.95 -7.01 25.87
N SER A 131 -16.26 -6.90 26.05
CA SER A 131 -16.98 -5.65 25.82
C SER A 131 -16.92 -4.70 27.02
N LYS A 132 -16.40 -5.15 28.18
CA LYS A 132 -16.39 -4.38 29.41
C LYS A 132 -14.98 -4.24 29.96
N PRO A 133 -14.56 -3.02 30.36
CA PRO A 133 -13.31 -2.87 31.08
C PRO A 133 -13.41 -3.56 32.45
N LEU A 134 -12.28 -4.06 32.95
CA LEU A 134 -12.17 -4.48 34.34
C LEU A 134 -12.38 -3.26 35.25
N THR A 135 -13.25 -3.40 36.25
CA THR A 135 -13.60 -2.33 37.19
C THR A 135 -13.61 -2.83 38.63
N GLY A 136 -13.66 -1.91 39.60
CA GLY A 136 -13.70 -2.24 41.02
C GLY A 136 -12.54 -3.14 41.46
N ILE A 137 -12.88 -4.22 42.19
CA ILE A 137 -11.90 -5.17 42.74
C ILE A 137 -11.03 -5.86 41.68
N TYR A 138 -11.52 -6.03 40.44
CA TYR A 138 -10.73 -6.68 39.38
C TYR A 138 -9.72 -5.73 38.78
N LYS A 139 -10.03 -4.42 38.75
CA LYS A 139 -9.06 -3.40 38.37
C LYS A 139 -7.98 -3.26 39.44
N GLU A 140 -8.37 -3.25 40.71
CA GLU A 140 -7.43 -3.27 41.83
C GLU A 140 -6.50 -4.49 41.77
N LEU A 141 -7.05 -5.68 41.52
CA LEU A 141 -6.25 -6.91 41.35
C LEU A 141 -5.32 -6.81 40.13
N GLN A 142 -5.80 -6.29 39.00
CA GLN A 142 -4.96 -6.05 37.82
C GLN A 142 -3.77 -5.13 38.15
N ASP A 143 -4.00 -4.07 38.91
CA ASP A 143 -2.94 -3.13 39.31
C ASP A 143 -1.94 -3.78 40.27
N HIS A 144 -2.42 -4.61 41.21
CA HIS A 144 -1.54 -5.42 42.07
C HIS A 144 -0.66 -6.40 41.28
N LEU A 145 -1.21 -6.98 40.21
CA LEU A 145 -0.50 -7.96 39.37
C LEU A 145 0.62 -7.34 38.54
N ALA A 146 0.62 -6.03 38.32
CA ALA A 146 1.71 -5.33 37.65
C ALA A 146 3.05 -5.45 38.40
N SER A 147 3.00 -5.70 39.72
CA SER A 147 4.17 -5.92 40.58
C SER A 147 4.26 -7.35 41.13
N ALA A 148 3.61 -8.32 40.49
CA ALA A 148 3.66 -9.71 40.95
C ALA A 148 5.10 -10.27 40.89
N PRO A 149 5.53 -11.07 41.87
CA PRO A 149 6.85 -11.67 41.87
C PRO A 149 7.00 -12.70 40.74
N GLY A 150 8.24 -12.98 40.35
CA GLY A 150 8.54 -13.89 39.22
C GLY A 150 7.96 -15.29 39.38
N SER A 151 7.83 -15.80 40.61
CA SER A 151 7.18 -17.09 40.90
C SER A 151 5.69 -17.09 40.52
N ILE A 152 4.98 -15.99 40.80
CA ILE A 152 3.58 -15.81 40.39
C ILE A 152 3.50 -15.61 38.88
N ILE A 153 4.32 -14.74 38.29
CA ILE A 153 4.32 -14.52 36.84
C ILE A 153 4.59 -15.82 36.06
N ALA A 154 5.47 -16.68 36.58
CA ALA A 154 5.76 -17.98 35.97
C ALA A 154 4.55 -18.93 35.94
N LEU A 155 3.50 -18.69 36.74
CA LEU A 155 2.25 -19.46 36.75
C LEU A 155 1.15 -18.86 35.87
N LEU A 156 1.41 -17.74 35.20
CA LEU A 156 0.40 -16.99 34.46
C LEU A 156 0.61 -17.07 32.94
N PRO A 157 -0.44 -16.84 32.14
CA PRO A 157 -0.32 -16.77 30.69
C PRO A 157 0.67 -15.68 30.29
N LYS A 158 1.31 -15.82 29.12
CA LYS A 158 2.18 -14.78 28.57
C LYS A 158 1.90 -14.57 27.09
N VAL A 159 2.16 -13.36 26.62
CA VAL A 159 2.20 -13.09 25.18
C VAL A 159 3.57 -13.43 24.64
N ASN A 160 3.63 -14.31 23.64
CA ASN A 160 4.79 -14.53 22.80
C ASN A 160 4.64 -13.64 21.57
N TYR A 161 5.34 -12.50 21.58
CA TYR A 161 5.43 -11.62 20.42
C TYR A 161 6.41 -12.20 19.39
N SER A 162 6.09 -12.03 18.11
CA SER A 162 7.02 -12.27 17.00
C SER A 162 8.07 -11.15 16.91
N GLU A 163 9.07 -11.31 16.05
CA GLU A 163 10.08 -10.28 15.79
C GLU A 163 9.49 -9.03 15.10
N ASP A 164 8.34 -9.17 14.42
CA ASP A 164 7.64 -8.09 13.71
C ASP A 164 7.20 -6.95 14.63
N TYR A 165 7.03 -7.23 15.93
CA TYR A 165 6.68 -6.21 16.92
C TYR A 165 7.76 -5.13 17.10
N SER A 166 9.00 -5.39 16.65
CA SER A 166 10.06 -4.37 16.60
C SER A 166 9.76 -3.22 15.64
N PHE A 167 8.82 -3.39 14.71
CA PHE A 167 8.41 -2.36 13.75
C PHE A 167 7.34 -1.40 14.30
N LEU A 168 6.72 -1.69 15.44
CA LEU A 168 5.67 -0.82 16.02
C LEU A 168 6.18 0.59 16.39
N ASP A 169 7.48 0.74 16.67
CA ASP A 169 8.07 2.03 17.03
C ASP A 169 8.47 2.85 15.79
N LYS A 170 8.25 2.34 14.57
CA LYS A 170 8.53 3.08 13.34
C LYS A 170 7.37 4.02 13.02
N ASP A 171 7.67 5.32 12.99
CA ASP A 171 6.75 6.33 12.48
C ASP A 171 6.73 6.25 10.94
N ILE A 172 5.67 5.66 10.38
CA ILE A 172 5.45 5.62 8.93
C ILE A 172 4.65 6.86 8.56
N GLN A 173 5.33 7.84 7.95
CA GLN A 173 4.69 9.02 7.40
C GLN A 173 4.39 8.78 5.93
N LEU A 174 3.10 8.77 5.58
CA LEU A 174 2.70 8.75 4.18
C LEU A 174 3.04 10.11 3.56
N PRO A 175 3.79 10.14 2.44
CA PRO A 175 3.98 11.38 1.70
C PRO A 175 2.63 11.89 1.17
N SER A 176 2.58 13.16 0.76
CA SER A 176 1.37 13.70 0.15
C SER A 176 0.99 12.87 -1.09
N ALA A 177 -0.30 12.92 -1.45
CA ALA A 177 -0.78 12.23 -2.65
C ALA A 177 -0.21 12.82 -3.95
N GLU A 178 0.54 13.92 -3.88
CA GLU A 178 1.26 14.49 -5.01
C GLU A 178 2.45 13.61 -5.40
N LEU A 179 2.95 13.77 -6.63
CA LEU A 179 4.13 13.07 -7.07
C LEU A 179 5.35 13.55 -6.29
N ASN A 180 6.10 12.61 -5.68
CA ASN A 180 7.26 12.94 -4.87
C ASN A 180 8.57 13.00 -5.67
N LYS A 181 8.54 12.63 -6.95
CA LYS A 181 9.70 12.71 -7.83
C LYS A 181 9.64 14.01 -8.63
N GLU A 182 10.70 14.81 -8.50
CA GLU A 182 10.92 15.95 -9.39
C GLU A 182 11.12 15.44 -10.82
N PHE A 183 10.30 15.95 -11.73
CA PHE A 183 10.46 15.69 -13.14
C PHE A 183 11.70 16.40 -13.67
N PRO A 184 12.41 15.83 -14.65
CA PRO A 184 13.39 16.58 -15.41
C PRO A 184 12.72 17.88 -15.86
N SER A 185 13.31 19.03 -15.53
CA SER A 185 12.76 20.32 -15.94
C SER A 185 12.44 20.24 -17.42
N GLU A 186 11.17 20.48 -17.77
CA GLU A 186 10.66 20.35 -19.14
C GLU A 186 11.78 20.67 -20.11
N SER A 187 12.16 19.70 -20.95
CA SER A 187 12.76 20.07 -22.23
C SER A 187 11.67 20.79 -23.02
N THR A 188 11.38 22.02 -22.61
CA THR A 188 10.73 23.02 -23.42
C THR A 188 11.62 23.07 -24.62
N VAL A 189 11.24 22.34 -25.67
CA VAL A 189 11.78 22.46 -27.00
C VAL A 189 11.56 23.91 -27.32
N LYS A 190 12.59 24.73 -27.05
CA LYS A 190 12.60 26.14 -27.40
C LYS A 190 12.44 26.12 -28.91
N ARG A 191 11.22 26.43 -29.36
CA ARG A 191 10.90 26.64 -30.76
C ARG A 191 11.53 27.97 -31.17
N ASP A 192 12.87 28.05 -31.13
CA ASP A 192 13.65 29.13 -31.74
C ASP A 192 13.78 28.87 -33.25
N TYR A 193 12.72 28.35 -33.87
CA TYR A 193 12.60 28.34 -35.32
C TYR A 193 12.07 29.72 -35.69
N ALA A 194 12.98 30.62 -36.07
CA ALA A 194 12.63 31.96 -36.53
C ALA A 194 11.44 31.87 -37.50
N ALA A 195 10.39 32.62 -37.20
CA ALA A 195 9.17 32.64 -37.99
C ALA A 195 9.48 33.17 -39.40
N GLU A 196 9.70 32.27 -40.36
CA GLU A 196 9.38 32.41 -41.79
C GLU A 196 9.92 31.21 -42.61
N PHE A 197 9.33 31.03 -43.79
CA PHE A 197 9.81 30.34 -45.01
C PHE A 197 9.20 28.96 -45.39
N GLY A 198 8.07 29.03 -46.12
CA GLY A 198 7.72 28.07 -47.19
C GLY A 198 6.78 26.90 -46.82
N PRO A 199 6.05 26.32 -47.81
CA PRO A 199 5.09 25.23 -47.58
C PRO A 199 5.73 23.93 -47.05
N CYS A 200 7.00 23.63 -47.40
CA CYS A 200 7.73 22.46 -46.91
C CYS A 200 7.95 22.52 -45.39
N GLN A 201 8.48 23.63 -44.87
CA GLN A 201 8.69 23.81 -43.43
C GLN A 201 7.37 23.75 -42.65
N GLY A 202 6.30 24.39 -43.17
CA GLY A 202 4.99 24.38 -42.51
C GLY A 202 4.43 22.96 -42.37
N ALA A 203 4.60 22.12 -43.38
CA ALA A 203 4.15 20.74 -43.32
C ALA A 203 5.03 19.87 -42.39
N ALA A 204 6.33 20.14 -42.26
CA ALA A 204 7.23 19.46 -41.31
C ALA A 204 6.88 19.74 -39.86
N ILE A 205 6.61 21.00 -39.56
CA ILE A 205 6.15 21.40 -38.25
C ILE A 205 4.80 20.75 -37.95
N LYS A 206 3.88 20.71 -38.92
CA LYS A 206 2.58 20.05 -38.76
C LYS A 206 2.70 18.55 -38.50
N ALA A 207 3.58 17.84 -39.22
CA ALA A 207 3.82 16.41 -39.01
C ALA A 207 4.45 16.12 -37.63
N TYR A 208 5.43 16.93 -37.22
CA TYR A 208 6.01 16.88 -35.89
C TYR A 208 4.97 17.13 -34.79
N ASP A 209 4.19 18.23 -34.89
CA ASP A 209 3.16 18.57 -33.90
C ASP A 209 2.13 17.43 -33.77
N LYS A 210 1.70 16.83 -34.90
CA LYS A 210 0.80 15.66 -34.90
C LYS A 210 1.42 14.44 -34.21
N LYS A 211 2.71 14.14 -34.43
CA LYS A 211 3.39 13.01 -33.76
C LYS A 211 3.54 13.27 -32.26
N VAL A 212 3.93 14.47 -31.86
CA VAL A 212 4.04 14.86 -30.45
C VAL A 212 2.68 14.83 -29.75
N GLU A 213 1.61 15.30 -30.39
CA GLU A 213 0.25 15.20 -29.86
C GLU A 213 -0.16 13.74 -29.60
N ASN A 214 0.17 12.83 -30.52
CA ASN A 214 -0.09 11.40 -30.32
C ASN A 214 0.72 10.82 -29.15
N LEU A 215 2.01 11.18 -29.02
CA LEU A 215 2.85 10.76 -27.90
C LEU A 215 2.33 11.33 -26.56
N MET A 216 1.83 12.56 -26.55
CA MET A 216 1.22 13.17 -25.37
C MET A 216 -0.03 12.40 -24.95
N LYS A 217 -0.88 12.02 -25.91
CA LYS A 217 -2.06 11.20 -25.64
C LYS A 217 -1.68 9.83 -25.05
N GLN A 218 -0.68 9.14 -25.61
CA GLN A 218 -0.19 7.87 -25.09
C GLN A 218 0.37 8.01 -23.66
N ARG A 219 1.14 9.06 -23.40
CA ARG A 219 1.65 9.38 -22.06
C ARG A 219 0.50 9.61 -21.08
N ASP A 220 -0.49 10.41 -21.44
CA ASP A 220 -1.62 10.73 -20.57
C ASP A 220 -2.46 9.48 -20.26
N GLU A 221 -2.66 8.61 -21.26
CA GLU A 221 -3.31 7.29 -21.08
C GLU A 221 -2.50 6.38 -20.14
N ALA A 222 -1.17 6.33 -20.29
CA ALA A 222 -0.30 5.53 -19.43
C ALA A 222 -0.27 6.06 -17.99
N VAL A 223 -0.18 7.38 -17.80
CA VAL A 223 -0.25 8.03 -16.47
C VAL A 223 -1.60 7.77 -15.81
N ALA A 224 -2.71 7.89 -16.55
CA ALA A 224 -4.04 7.58 -16.03
C ALA A 224 -4.17 6.11 -15.61
N LYS A 225 -3.55 5.18 -16.35
CA LYS A 225 -3.49 3.76 -15.99
C LYS A 225 -2.69 3.53 -14.69
N ALA A 226 -1.51 4.15 -14.55
CA ALA A 226 -0.70 4.07 -13.33
C ALA A 226 -1.45 4.63 -12.11
N GLN A 227 -2.15 5.76 -12.28
CA GLN A 227 -2.99 6.35 -11.24
C GLN A 227 -4.15 5.43 -10.83
N LYS A 228 -4.81 4.79 -11.80
CA LYS A 228 -5.88 3.81 -11.52
C LYS A 228 -5.35 2.57 -10.78
N ASN A 229 -4.15 2.11 -11.11
CA ASN A 229 -3.52 0.99 -10.41
C ASN A 229 -3.16 1.36 -8.97
N TYR A 230 -2.68 2.58 -8.74
CA TYR A 230 -2.48 3.12 -7.39
C TYR A 230 -3.78 3.12 -6.58
N GLU A 231 -4.86 3.69 -7.12
CA GLU A 231 -6.17 3.74 -6.45
C GLU A 231 -6.66 2.35 -6.06
N ARG A 232 -6.57 1.39 -6.99
CA ARG A 232 -6.88 -0.01 -6.72
C ARG A 232 -6.03 -0.60 -5.60
N ARG A 233 -4.70 -0.38 -5.61
CA ARG A 233 -3.80 -0.91 -4.57
C ARG A 233 -4.11 -0.36 -3.19
N VAL A 234 -4.51 0.92 -3.11
CA VAL A 234 -4.95 1.54 -1.85
C VAL A 234 -6.25 0.91 -1.35
N GLU A 235 -7.24 0.72 -2.22
CA GLU A 235 -8.50 0.02 -1.89
C GLU A 235 -8.24 -1.43 -1.44
N ASP A 236 -7.42 -2.17 -2.20
CA ASP A 236 -7.04 -3.55 -1.88
C ASP A 236 -6.33 -3.64 -0.51
N ALA A 237 -5.53 -2.63 -0.13
CA ALA A 237 -4.86 -2.59 1.17
C ALA A 237 -5.85 -2.34 2.32
N GLU A 238 -6.86 -1.49 2.11
CA GLU A 238 -7.95 -1.26 3.08
C GLU A 238 -8.80 -2.51 3.27
N ASP A 239 -9.18 -3.18 2.18
CA ASP A 239 -9.93 -4.44 2.21
C ASP A 239 -9.17 -5.55 2.95
N ARG A 240 -7.84 -5.64 2.74
CA ARG A 240 -6.98 -6.57 3.48
C ARG A 240 -6.93 -6.21 4.97
N TYR A 241 -6.78 -4.93 5.32
CA TYR A 241 -6.79 -4.50 6.71
C TYR A 241 -8.10 -4.88 7.42
N ASP A 242 -9.25 -4.62 6.79
CA ASP A 242 -10.56 -4.98 7.35
C ASP A 242 -10.70 -6.49 7.54
N SER A 243 -10.25 -7.27 6.55
CA SER A 243 -10.20 -8.73 6.63
C SER A 243 -9.31 -9.23 7.78
N ARG A 244 -8.14 -8.62 7.96
CA ARG A 244 -7.20 -8.94 9.06
C ARG A 244 -7.78 -8.56 10.42
N MET A 245 -8.46 -7.41 10.53
CA MET A 245 -9.15 -6.99 11.75
C MET A 245 -10.28 -7.95 12.14
N ALA A 246 -11.11 -8.36 11.18
CA ALA A 246 -12.17 -9.34 11.42
C ALA A 246 -11.61 -10.70 11.89
N LYS A 247 -10.45 -11.11 11.36
CA LYS A 247 -9.73 -12.30 11.81
C LYS A 247 -9.20 -12.12 13.25
N LEU A 248 -8.57 -10.99 13.54
CA LEU A 248 -8.05 -10.67 14.88
C LEU A 248 -9.18 -10.66 15.94
N ASP A 249 -10.34 -10.11 15.62
CA ASP A 249 -11.54 -10.15 16.48
C ASP A 249 -12.01 -11.58 16.79
N LYS A 250 -12.00 -12.44 15.78
CA LYS A 250 -12.35 -13.85 15.93
C LYS A 250 -11.34 -14.56 16.84
N GLU A 251 -10.05 -14.36 16.59
CA GLU A 251 -8.97 -14.94 17.39
C GLU A 251 -9.02 -14.46 18.85
N ARG A 252 -9.35 -13.19 19.10
CA ARG A 252 -9.57 -12.67 20.47
C ARG A 252 -10.67 -13.45 21.20
N LYS A 253 -11.80 -13.70 20.54
CA LYS A 253 -12.91 -14.47 21.12
C LYS A 253 -12.50 -15.92 21.42
N GLU A 254 -11.78 -16.55 20.51
CA GLU A 254 -11.26 -17.92 20.67
C GLU A 254 -10.26 -18.02 21.84
N ARG A 255 -9.40 -17.02 22.00
CA ARG A 255 -8.45 -16.94 23.12
C ARG A 255 -9.16 -16.72 24.45
N ILE A 256 -10.18 -15.86 24.51
CA ILE A 256 -11.01 -15.68 25.71
C ILE A 256 -11.75 -16.98 26.06
N ALA A 257 -12.29 -17.70 25.07
CA ALA A 257 -12.94 -18.98 25.31
C ALA A 257 -11.97 -20.04 25.86
N THR A 258 -10.75 -20.10 25.30
CA THR A 258 -9.68 -20.99 25.80
C THR A 258 -9.29 -20.63 27.23
N LEU A 259 -9.13 -19.34 27.53
CA LEU A 259 -8.86 -18.87 28.88
C LEU A 259 -9.98 -19.25 29.85
N LYS A 260 -11.26 -19.09 29.45
CA LYS A 260 -12.42 -19.49 30.26
C LYS A 260 -12.37 -20.97 30.62
N ILE A 261 -12.01 -21.86 29.69
CA ILE A 261 -11.89 -23.29 29.96
C ILE A 261 -10.87 -23.55 31.07
N THR A 262 -9.69 -22.93 30.99
CA THR A 262 -8.64 -23.08 32.02
C THR A 262 -9.07 -22.51 33.37
N VAL A 263 -9.72 -21.35 33.39
CA VAL A 263 -10.23 -20.73 34.63
C VAL A 263 -11.31 -21.60 35.27
N LEU A 264 -12.23 -22.16 34.48
CA LEU A 264 -13.25 -23.08 35.01
C LEU A 264 -12.63 -24.39 35.52
N ALA A 265 -11.60 -24.91 34.84
CA ALA A 265 -10.86 -26.08 35.31
C ALA A 265 -10.18 -25.81 36.67
N LEU A 266 -9.49 -24.68 36.81
CA LEU A 266 -8.90 -24.24 38.08
C LEU A 266 -9.98 -24.10 39.18
N ASN A 267 -11.12 -23.50 38.84
CA ASN A 267 -12.22 -23.32 39.78
C ASN A 267 -12.81 -24.65 40.27
N GLY A 268 -12.99 -25.61 39.35
CA GLY A 268 -13.49 -26.94 39.66
C GLY A 268 -12.50 -27.78 40.48
N VAL A 269 -11.20 -27.66 40.18
CA VAL A 269 -10.13 -28.28 40.98
C VAL A 269 -10.13 -27.68 42.39
N ALA A 270 -10.29 -26.36 42.54
CA ALA A 270 -10.41 -25.72 43.84
C ALA A 270 -11.58 -26.29 44.67
N ASP A 271 -12.74 -26.52 44.05
CA ASP A 271 -13.90 -27.13 44.70
C ASP A 271 -13.68 -28.60 45.06
N GLN A 272 -12.94 -29.36 44.24
CA GLN A 272 -12.58 -30.75 44.53
C GLN A 272 -11.62 -30.84 45.72
N ILE A 273 -10.50 -30.11 45.67
CA ILE A 273 -9.48 -30.07 46.73
C ILE A 273 -10.11 -29.56 48.03
N GLY A 274 -10.98 -28.54 47.95
CA GLY A 274 -11.68 -27.96 49.09
C GLY A 274 -12.50 -28.95 49.91
N LYS A 275 -12.90 -30.10 49.35
CA LYS A 275 -13.64 -31.15 50.07
C LYS A 275 -12.79 -31.87 51.12
N PHE A 276 -11.47 -31.99 50.90
CA PHE A 276 -10.56 -32.65 51.82
C PHE A 276 -9.50 -31.71 52.42
N SER A 277 -9.27 -30.56 51.80
CA SER A 277 -8.40 -29.48 52.29
C SER A 277 -9.04 -28.11 52.00
N PRO A 278 -9.87 -27.59 52.93
CA PRO A 278 -10.55 -26.30 52.74
C PRO A 278 -9.58 -25.13 52.55
N GLU A 279 -8.42 -25.17 53.22
CA GLU A 279 -7.38 -24.15 53.14
C GLU A 279 -6.76 -24.10 51.75
N LEU A 280 -6.34 -25.26 51.20
CA LEU A 280 -5.81 -25.33 49.84
C LEU A 280 -6.88 -25.00 48.78
N GLY A 281 -8.12 -25.41 49.01
CA GLY A 281 -9.25 -25.02 48.16
C GLY A 281 -9.38 -23.48 48.05
N ALA A 282 -9.25 -22.76 49.18
CA ALA A 282 -9.28 -21.30 49.18
C ALA A 282 -8.07 -20.68 48.45
N VAL A 283 -6.87 -21.23 48.61
CA VAL A 283 -5.67 -20.79 47.87
C VAL A 283 -5.87 -20.95 46.35
N LEU A 284 -6.46 -22.05 45.92
CA LEU A 284 -6.76 -22.30 44.51
C LEU A 284 -7.82 -21.35 43.97
N LYS A 285 -8.78 -20.90 44.79
CA LYS A 285 -9.70 -19.83 44.41
C LYS A 285 -8.96 -18.50 44.20
N TYR A 286 -7.98 -18.16 45.04
CA TYR A 286 -7.10 -17.00 44.79
C TYR A 286 -6.33 -17.16 43.49
N PHE A 287 -5.79 -18.34 43.22
CA PHE A 287 -5.11 -18.60 41.95
C PHE A 287 -6.05 -18.41 40.75
N THR A 288 -7.27 -18.93 40.86
CA THR A 288 -8.28 -18.86 39.79
C THR A 288 -8.61 -17.43 39.39
N ILE A 289 -8.89 -16.55 40.37
CA ILE A 289 -9.21 -15.14 40.10
C ILE A 289 -7.98 -14.38 39.55
N ILE A 290 -6.78 -14.65 40.09
CA ILE A 290 -5.52 -14.10 39.58
C ILE A 290 -5.33 -14.48 38.10
N TYR A 291 -5.49 -15.76 37.78
CA TYR A 291 -5.32 -16.29 36.43
C TYR A 291 -6.34 -15.70 35.45
N ALA A 292 -7.60 -15.56 35.87
CA ALA A 292 -8.65 -14.95 35.06
C ALA A 292 -8.34 -13.49 34.73
N VAL A 293 -8.02 -12.67 35.74
CA VAL A 293 -7.73 -11.23 35.56
C VAL A 293 -6.44 -11.02 34.76
N TYR A 294 -5.37 -11.75 35.07
CA TYR A 294 -4.11 -11.61 34.36
C TYR A 294 -4.19 -12.13 32.92
N GLY A 295 -4.78 -13.31 32.71
CA GLY A 295 -4.96 -13.87 31.37
C GLY A 295 -5.79 -12.95 30.49
N ARG A 296 -6.84 -12.34 31.06
CA ARG A 296 -7.65 -11.32 30.41
C ARG A 296 -6.79 -10.12 29.97
N GLN A 297 -5.97 -9.60 30.87
CA GLN A 297 -5.05 -8.50 30.57
C GLN A 297 -4.05 -8.86 29.46
N GLN A 298 -3.50 -10.08 29.44
CA GLN A 298 -2.57 -10.50 28.39
C GLN A 298 -3.25 -10.60 27.02
N ILE A 299 -4.50 -11.08 26.95
CA ILE A 299 -5.27 -11.12 25.71
C ILE A 299 -5.58 -9.70 25.21
N ASP A 300 -5.94 -8.79 26.11
CA ASP A 300 -6.19 -7.39 25.74
C ASP A 300 -4.92 -6.72 25.22
N LEU A 301 -3.80 -6.90 25.92
CA LEU A 301 -2.50 -6.37 25.49
C LEU A 301 -2.08 -6.94 24.12
N TRP A 302 -2.22 -8.25 23.92
CA TRP A 302 -1.95 -8.90 22.64
C TRP A 302 -2.83 -8.33 21.52
N TYR A 303 -4.12 -8.15 21.78
CA TYR A 303 -5.06 -7.61 20.80
C TYR A 303 -4.73 -6.17 20.41
N GLU A 304 -4.49 -5.29 21.39
CA GLU A 304 -4.12 -3.88 21.15
C GLU A 304 -2.82 -3.77 20.35
N ARG A 305 -1.81 -4.59 20.69
CA ARG A 305 -0.53 -4.62 20.00
C ARG A 305 -0.65 -5.20 18.59
N SER A 306 -1.48 -6.22 18.40
CA SER A 306 -1.79 -6.79 17.08
C SER A 306 -2.51 -5.79 16.18
N GLU A 307 -3.50 -5.06 16.71
CA GLU A 307 -4.20 -4.00 15.98
C GLU A 307 -3.23 -2.91 15.51
N ALA A 308 -2.33 -2.46 16.39
CA ALA A 308 -1.30 -1.49 16.02
C ALA A 308 -0.40 -2.01 14.89
N MET A 309 -0.06 -3.29 14.90
CA MET A 309 0.79 -3.90 13.87
C MET A 309 0.06 -4.01 12.53
N LEU A 310 -1.23 -4.35 12.54
CA LEU A 310 -2.07 -4.34 11.33
C LEU A 310 -2.18 -2.94 10.72
N LYS A 311 -2.23 -1.89 11.56
CA LYS A 311 -2.20 -0.50 11.08
C LYS A 311 -0.86 -0.15 10.45
N VAL A 312 0.25 -0.58 11.04
CA VAL A 312 1.60 -0.40 10.43
C VAL A 312 1.68 -1.10 9.09
N ALA A 313 1.18 -2.34 8.96
CA ALA A 313 1.13 -3.06 7.69
C ALA A 313 0.29 -2.32 6.63
N LEU A 314 -0.89 -1.79 7.01
CA LEU A 314 -1.71 -0.96 6.12
C LEU A 314 -0.95 0.28 5.62
N LEU A 315 -0.26 0.98 6.53
CA LEU A 315 0.52 2.17 6.16
C LEU A 315 1.68 1.82 5.24
N GLN A 316 2.38 0.70 5.49
CA GLN A 316 3.46 0.24 4.61
C GLN A 316 2.92 -0.11 3.21
N GLU A 317 1.83 -0.85 3.10
CA GLU A 317 1.23 -1.19 1.81
C GLU A 317 0.79 0.07 1.01
N LYS A 318 0.27 1.09 1.72
CA LYS A 318 -0.06 2.37 1.09
C LYS A 318 1.18 3.15 0.64
N LEU A 319 2.26 3.10 1.42
CA LEU A 319 3.55 3.69 1.03
C LEU A 319 4.11 3.00 -0.22
N ASP A 320 4.14 1.67 -0.23
CA ASP A 320 4.62 0.88 -1.37
C ASP A 320 3.79 1.18 -2.65
N ALA A 321 2.47 1.38 -2.51
CA ALA A 321 1.61 1.78 -3.62
C ALA A 321 1.96 3.17 -4.17
N ILE A 322 2.32 4.14 -3.31
CA ILE A 322 2.77 5.48 -3.73
C ILE A 322 4.12 5.38 -4.44
N GLU A 323 5.08 4.62 -3.89
CA GLU A 323 6.40 4.45 -4.48
C GLU A 323 6.32 3.80 -5.87
N ALA A 324 5.51 2.74 -6.01
CA ALA A 324 5.26 2.08 -7.30
C ALA A 324 4.63 3.03 -8.32
N ARG A 325 3.65 3.85 -7.92
CA ARG A 325 3.04 4.88 -8.79
C ARG A 325 4.08 5.90 -9.26
N ASP A 326 4.84 6.46 -8.31
CA ASP A 326 5.80 7.52 -8.60
C ASP A 326 6.95 7.01 -9.47
N GLU A 327 7.38 5.77 -9.28
CA GLU A 327 8.34 5.09 -10.16
C GLU A 327 7.79 4.87 -11.57
N CYS A 328 6.58 4.31 -11.70
CA CYS A 328 5.95 4.09 -13.00
C CYS A 328 5.75 5.41 -13.78
N ILE A 329 5.23 6.46 -13.14
CA ILE A 329 5.03 7.76 -13.79
C ILE A 329 6.36 8.38 -14.20
N TYR A 330 7.41 8.27 -13.37
CA TYR A 330 8.74 8.75 -13.71
C TYR A 330 9.30 8.04 -14.95
N GLU A 331 9.16 6.72 -15.05
CA GLU A 331 9.58 5.95 -16.23
C GLU A 331 8.78 6.31 -17.48
N ILE A 332 7.45 6.45 -17.37
CA ILE A 332 6.58 6.90 -18.47
C ILE A 332 7.07 8.23 -19.04
N GLN A 333 7.43 9.17 -18.16
CA GLN A 333 7.92 10.46 -18.58
C GLN A 333 9.30 10.42 -19.21
N MET A 334 10.22 9.62 -18.67
CA MET A 334 11.52 9.40 -19.28
C MET A 334 11.41 8.83 -20.69
N GLU A 335 10.52 7.86 -20.91
CA GLU A 335 10.29 7.28 -22.24
C GLU A 335 9.61 8.27 -23.18
N PHE A 336 8.66 9.07 -22.68
CA PHE A 336 8.04 10.14 -23.46
C PHE A 336 9.08 11.17 -23.95
N GLU A 337 9.99 11.61 -23.08
CA GLU A 337 11.06 12.55 -23.45
C GLU A 337 12.00 11.97 -24.52
N LYS A 338 12.34 10.68 -24.43
CA LYS A 338 13.15 9.98 -25.45
C LYS A 338 12.43 9.99 -26.81
N CYS A 339 11.12 9.71 -26.84
CA CYS A 339 10.34 9.73 -28.07
C CYS A 339 10.20 11.14 -28.66
N VAL A 340 9.97 12.17 -27.83
CA VAL A 340 9.94 13.57 -28.26
C VAL A 340 11.30 14.02 -28.81
N PHE A 341 12.40 13.63 -28.18
CA PHE A 341 13.75 13.92 -28.67
C PHE A 341 14.04 13.22 -30.01
N ALA A 342 13.53 11.99 -30.20
CA ALA A 342 13.61 11.31 -31.49
C ALA A 342 12.80 12.05 -32.58
N ALA A 343 11.59 12.52 -32.25
CA ALA A 343 10.78 13.35 -33.15
C ALA A 343 11.48 14.68 -33.52
N ASP A 344 12.13 15.35 -32.56
CA ASP A 344 12.89 16.58 -32.81
C ASP A 344 14.08 16.36 -33.75
N LYS A 345 14.77 15.22 -33.62
CA LYS A 345 15.84 14.84 -34.58
C LYS A 345 15.31 14.65 -35.99
N VAL A 346 14.11 14.08 -36.16
CA VAL A 346 13.47 13.93 -37.47
C VAL A 346 13.09 15.31 -38.01
N LEU A 347 12.48 16.17 -37.19
CA LEU A 347 12.14 17.54 -37.57
C LEU A 347 13.37 18.32 -38.06
N LYS A 348 14.49 18.28 -37.33
CA LYS A 348 15.73 18.98 -37.73
C LYS A 348 16.26 18.49 -39.08
N LYS A 349 16.17 17.20 -39.37
CA LYS A 349 16.55 16.63 -40.68
C LYS A 349 15.60 17.10 -41.79
N ALA A 350 14.28 17.04 -41.54
CA ALA A 350 13.26 17.50 -42.47
C ALA A 350 13.42 18.99 -42.82
N LEU A 351 13.66 19.84 -41.82
CA LEU A 351 13.92 21.27 -42.03
C LEU A 351 15.20 21.50 -42.85
N ALA A 352 16.30 20.81 -42.54
CA ALA A 352 17.53 20.91 -43.32
C ALA A 352 17.32 20.47 -44.78
N ALA A 353 16.49 19.46 -45.03
CA ALA A 353 16.13 19.03 -46.38
C ALA A 353 15.28 20.09 -47.12
N CYS A 354 14.31 20.73 -46.45
CA CYS A 354 13.53 21.82 -47.01
C CYS A 354 14.41 23.02 -47.45
N HIS A 355 15.43 23.37 -46.66
CA HIS A 355 16.36 24.46 -47.02
C HIS A 355 17.16 24.16 -48.30
N ASN A 356 17.54 22.90 -48.53
CA ASN A 356 18.32 22.49 -49.70
C ASN A 356 17.49 22.44 -51.00
N GLN A 357 16.16 22.34 -50.92
CA GLN A 357 15.27 22.41 -52.07
C GLN A 357 15.11 23.85 -52.61
N GLY A 358 15.25 24.87 -51.76
CA GLY A 358 15.15 26.28 -52.15
C GLY A 358 16.42 26.89 -52.75
N SER A 359 17.58 26.24 -52.61
CA SER A 359 18.87 26.74 -53.12
C SER A 359 19.25 26.22 -54.52
N GLY A 360 18.41 25.36 -55.12
CA GLY A 360 18.68 24.66 -56.37
C GLY A 360 17.78 25.06 -57.56
N SER A 361 17.01 26.14 -57.44
CA SER A 361 16.17 26.69 -58.52
C SER A 361 16.79 27.90 -59.20
#